data_AF-A0A388NVL8-F1
#
_entry.id   AF-A0A388NVL8-F1
#
_cell.length_a   1.000
_cell.length_b   1.000
_cell.length_c   1.000
_cell.angle_alpha   90.00
_cell.angle_beta   90.00
_cell.angle_gamma   90.00
#
_symmetry.space_group_name_H-M   'P 1'
#
loop_
_entity.id
_entity.type
_entity.pdbx_description
1 polymer ?
#
loop_
_entity_poly.entity_id
_entity_poly.type
_entity_poly.pdbx_seq_one_letter_code
_entity_poly.pdbx_strand_id
1 'polypeptide(L)'
;TADRPRVPWLRLRCDPTEEVQALVDLVIADFGQVDILVNNAGLNVRGAIEDLTLRPVSLRAGNNVTGPWLMCRALATHFKQRQQSRVINLGSALSIISMPDRSAYSTSKALYCS
;
A
#
# COMPACT_ATOMS: atom_id res chain seq x y z
N THR A 1 -8.99 34.67 4.75
CA THR A 1 -9.39 33.28 4.47
C THR A 1 -8.52 32.77 3.33
N ALA A 2 -7.41 32.12 3.66
CA ALA A 2 -6.32 31.86 2.71
C ALA A 2 -6.71 30.82 1.65
N ASP A 3 -6.48 31.20 0.39
CA ASP A 3 -6.59 30.39 -0.81
C ASP A 3 -5.67 29.17 -0.70
N ARG A 4 -6.24 27.96 -0.60
CA ARG A 4 -5.45 26.72 -0.55
C ARG A 4 -5.06 26.35 -1.98
N PRO A 5 -3.77 26.08 -2.27
CA PRO A 5 -3.37 25.65 -3.60
C PRO A 5 -4.13 24.38 -3.99
N ARG A 6 -4.76 24.40 -5.17
CA ARG A 6 -5.43 23.22 -5.73
C ARG A 6 -4.36 22.26 -6.24
N VAL A 7 -4.15 21.18 -5.50
CA VAL A 7 -3.28 20.09 -5.94
C VAL A 7 -4.09 19.20 -6.90
N PRO A 8 -3.63 18.96 -8.14
CA PRO A 8 -4.30 18.06 -9.06
C PRO A 8 -4.28 16.63 -8.49
N TRP A 9 -5.39 15.91 -8.60
CA TRP A 9 -5.55 14.57 -8.03
C TRP A 9 -6.39 13.69 -8.95
N LEU A 10 -6.06 12.40 -9.00
CA LEU A 10 -6.85 11.38 -9.67
C LEU A 10 -7.37 10.39 -8.62
N ARG A 11 -8.63 9.98 -8.78
CA ARG A 11 -9.20 8.86 -8.02
C ARG A 11 -9.29 7.66 -8.92
N LEU A 12 -8.47 6.66 -8.63
CA LEU A 12 -8.40 5.43 -9.41
C LEU A 12 -8.68 4.26 -8.46
N ARG A 13 -9.52 3.32 -8.91
CA ARG A 13 -9.66 2.03 -8.26
C ARG A 13 -8.70 1.09 -8.98
N CYS A 14 -7.94 0.31 -8.22
CA CYS A 14 -7.02 -0.67 -8.76
C CYS A 14 -7.12 -1.92 -7.89
N ASP A 15 -7.33 -3.06 -8.54
CA ASP A 15 -6.91 -4.33 -7.94
C ASP A 15 -5.41 -4.53 -8.23
N PRO A 16 -4.53 -4.43 -7.21
CA PRO A 16 -3.10 -4.46 -7.44
C PRO A 16 -2.62 -5.78 -8.05
N THR A 17 -3.36 -6.89 -7.92
CA THR A 17 -2.94 -8.17 -8.51
C THR A 17 -3.06 -8.22 -10.03
N GLU A 18 -3.89 -7.37 -10.63
CA GLU A 18 -4.19 -7.43 -12.07
C GLU A 18 -3.94 -6.10 -12.79
N GLU A 19 -4.15 -4.97 -12.13
CA GLU A 19 -4.29 -3.66 -12.81
C GLU A 19 -3.15 -2.69 -12.52
N VAL A 20 -2.17 -3.07 -11.69
CA VAL A 20 -1.16 -2.14 -11.14
C VAL A 20 -0.31 -1.44 -12.20
N GLN A 21 0.03 -2.13 -13.29
CA GLN A 21 0.88 -1.55 -14.34
C GLN A 21 0.11 -0.49 -15.12
N ALA A 22 -1.13 -0.82 -15.53
CA ALA A 22 -2.00 0.11 -16.24
C ALA A 22 -2.29 1.37 -15.41
N LEU A 23 -2.44 1.21 -14.09
CA LEU A 23 -2.57 2.33 -13.16
C LEU A 23 -1.35 3.26 -13.20
N VAL A 24 -0.15 2.69 -13.09
CA VAL A 24 1.10 3.45 -13.10
C VAL A 24 1.29 4.18 -14.42
N ASP A 25 1.02 3.51 -15.54
CA ASP A 25 1.15 4.10 -16.87
C ASP A 25 0.20 5.30 -17.04
N LEU A 26 -1.05 5.18 -16.56
CA LEU A 26 -2.02 6.27 -16.57
C LEU A 26 -1.56 7.46 -15.71
N VAL A 27 -1.05 7.20 -14.50
CA VAL A 27 -0.54 8.26 -13.62
C VAL A 27 0.65 8.98 -14.25
N ILE A 28 1.57 8.24 -14.87
CA ILE A 28 2.72 8.83 -15.56
C ILE A 28 2.28 9.62 -16.78
N ALA A 29 1.26 9.15 -17.53
CA ALA A 29 0.72 9.88 -18.67
C ALA A 29 0.09 11.23 -18.25
N ASP A 30 -0.66 11.24 -17.15
CA ASP A 30 -1.36 12.45 -16.68
C ASP A 30 -0.44 13.45 -15.96
N PHE A 31 0.52 12.96 -15.18
CA PHE A 31 1.37 13.81 -14.33
C PHE A 31 2.82 13.93 -14.83
N GLY A 32 3.18 13.20 -15.88
CA GLY A 32 4.53 13.15 -16.47
C GLY A 32 5.54 12.32 -15.66
N GLN A 33 5.44 12.31 -14.34
CA GLN A 33 6.34 11.57 -13.47
C GLN A 33 5.74 11.23 -12.10
N VAL A 34 6.32 10.21 -11.47
CA VAL A 34 6.14 9.90 -10.06
C VAL A 34 7.48 10.04 -9.32
N ASP A 35 7.51 10.89 -8.31
CA ASP A 35 8.69 11.09 -7.44
C ASP A 35 8.56 10.33 -6.12
N ILE A 36 7.36 10.28 -5.56
CA ILE A 36 7.10 9.68 -4.25
C ILE A 36 5.95 8.70 -4.38
N LEU A 37 6.21 7.43 -4.05
CA LEU A 37 5.17 6.43 -3.82
C LEU A 37 4.86 6.37 -2.32
N VAL A 38 3.59 6.56 -1.96
CA VAL A 38 3.12 6.37 -0.58
C VAL A 38 2.17 5.18 -0.51
N ASN A 39 2.66 4.06 0.01
CA ASN A 39 1.87 2.86 0.23
C ASN A 39 1.12 2.97 1.56
N ASN A 40 -0.07 3.57 1.51
CA ASN A 40 -0.96 3.73 2.67
C ASN A 40 -2.12 2.72 2.69
N ALA A 41 -2.42 2.05 1.57
CA ALA A 41 -3.53 1.12 1.50
C ALA A 41 -3.36 -0.02 2.51
N GLY A 42 -4.27 -0.10 3.48
CA GLY A 42 -4.18 -1.05 4.58
C GLY A 42 -5.55 -1.45 5.11
N LEU A 43 -5.76 -2.75 5.32
CA LEU A 43 -6.98 -3.31 5.91
C LEU A 43 -6.66 -3.92 7.27
N ASN A 44 -7.37 -3.46 8.29
CA ASN A 44 -7.26 -3.97 9.65
C ASN A 44 -8.18 -5.18 9.84
N VAL A 45 -7.65 -6.31 10.31
CA VAL A 45 -8.42 -7.47 10.75
C VAL A 45 -8.56 -7.45 12.25
N ARG A 46 -9.80 -7.60 12.71
CA ARG A 46 -10.15 -7.66 14.13
C ARG A 46 -10.94 -8.94 14.39
N GLY A 47 -10.52 -9.73 15.36
CA GLY A 47 -11.22 -10.93 15.80
C GLY A 47 -10.31 -11.85 16.61
N ALA A 48 -10.93 -12.63 17.50
CA ALA A 48 -10.24 -13.72 18.20
C ALA A 48 -9.71 -14.73 17.19
N ILE A 49 -8.59 -15.39 17.50
CA ILE A 49 -7.88 -16.24 16.52
C ILE A 49 -8.74 -17.43 16.08
N GLU A 50 -9.53 -17.98 16.98
CA GLU A 50 -10.49 -19.07 16.78
C GLU A 50 -11.69 -18.67 15.91
N ASP A 51 -12.03 -17.38 15.86
CA ASP A 51 -13.17 -16.86 15.10
C ASP A 51 -12.77 -16.38 13.70
N LEU A 52 -11.48 -16.29 13.40
CA LEU A 52 -10.97 -15.82 12.12
C LEU A 52 -10.91 -16.94 11.08
N THR A 53 -11.61 -16.72 9.96
CA THR A 53 -11.49 -17.60 8.80
C THR A 53 -10.28 -17.21 7.94
N LEU A 54 -9.69 -18.20 7.27
CA LEU A 54 -8.47 -18.01 6.47
C LEU A 54 -8.68 -17.02 5.31
N ARG A 55 -9.84 -17.06 4.64
CA ARG A 55 -10.12 -16.24 3.45
C ARG A 55 -10.03 -14.72 3.72
N PRO A 56 -10.70 -14.13 4.74
CA PRO A 56 -10.51 -12.73 5.12
C PRO A 56 -9.07 -12.37 5.50
N VAL A 57 -8.36 -13.28 6.18
CA VAL A 57 -6.97 -13.07 6.59
C VAL A 57 -6.05 -12.99 5.37
N SER A 58 -6.15 -13.96 4.45
CA SER A 58 -5.34 -14.01 3.22
C SER A 58 -5.60 -12.82 2.30
N LEU A 59 -6.88 -12.45 2.08
CA LEU A 59 -7.24 -11.29 1.24
C LEU A 59 -6.59 -10.00 1.78
N ARG A 60 -6.63 -9.80 3.09
CA ARG A 60 -6.14 -8.57 3.73
C ARG A 60 -4.62 -8.56 3.89
N ALA A 61 -4.00 -9.73 4.09
CA ALA A 61 -2.55 -9.88 3.99
C ALA A 61 -2.05 -9.55 2.58
N GLY A 62 -2.76 -10.00 1.54
CA GLY A 62 -2.49 -9.65 0.15
C GLY A 62 -2.51 -8.13 -0.07
N ASN A 63 -3.53 -7.45 0.46
CA ASN A 63 -3.61 -5.98 0.33
C ASN A 63 -2.46 -5.25 1.06
N ASN A 64 -2.10 -5.69 2.26
CA ASN A 64 -1.13 -4.99 3.10
C ASN A 64 0.33 -5.28 2.74
N VAL A 65 0.61 -6.41 2.06
CA VAL A 65 1.97 -6.86 1.74
C VAL A 65 2.17 -6.91 0.23
N THR A 66 1.34 -7.70 -0.47
CA THR A 66 1.47 -7.92 -1.92
C THR A 66 1.17 -6.65 -2.71
N GLY A 67 0.15 -5.87 -2.32
CA GLY A 67 -0.21 -4.61 -3.00
C GLY A 67 0.95 -3.61 -3.08
N PRO A 68 1.54 -3.19 -1.95
CA PRO A 68 2.73 -2.33 -1.94
C PRO A 68 3.92 -2.89 -2.73
N TRP A 69 4.16 -4.20 -2.66
CA TRP A 69 5.23 -4.83 -3.43
C TRP A 69 4.99 -4.71 -4.95
N LEU A 70 3.74 -4.94 -5.39
CA LEU A 70 3.36 -4.80 -6.79
C LEU A 70 3.48 -3.36 -7.29
N MET A 71 3.11 -2.37 -6.47
CA MET A 71 3.31 -0.94 -6.79
C MET A 71 4.80 -0.60 -6.94
N CYS A 72 5.63 -1.05 -5.99
CA CYS A 72 7.08 -0.87 -6.06
C CYS A 72 7.67 -1.53 -7.31
N ARG A 73 7.20 -2.74 -7.67
CA ARG A 73 7.63 -3.47 -8.86
C ARG A 73 7.30 -2.71 -10.14
N ALA A 74 6.07 -2.20 -10.26
CA ALA A 74 5.61 -1.45 -11.42
C ALA A 74 6.39 -0.14 -11.61
N LEU A 75 6.74 0.54 -10.52
CA LEU A 75 7.51 1.79 -10.55
C LEU A 75 9.04 1.59 -10.57
N ALA A 76 9.54 0.36 -10.45
CA ALA A 76 10.96 0.09 -10.24
C ALA A 76 11.85 0.65 -11.35
N THR A 77 11.48 0.44 -12.62
CA THR A 77 12.23 0.96 -13.78
C THR A 77 12.20 2.48 -13.82
N HIS A 78 11.02 3.08 -13.61
CA HIS A 78 10.84 4.54 -13.55
C HIS A 78 11.71 5.16 -12.44
N PHE A 79 11.69 4.59 -11.23
CA PHE A 79 12.46 5.10 -10.09
C PHE A 79 13.97 4.98 -10.28
N LYS A 80 14.44 3.89 -10.89
CA LYS A 80 15.87 3.70 -11.22
C LYS A 80 16.40 4.78 -12.17
N GLN A 81 15.58 5.21 -13.13
CA GLN A 81 15.95 6.28 -14.07
C GLN A 81 15.95 7.67 -13.41
N ARG A 82 15.11 7.88 -12.40
CA ARG A 82 14.90 9.19 -11.78
C ARG A 82 15.89 9.56 -10.67
N GLN A 83 16.61 8.59 -10.06
CA GLN A 83 17.60 8.71 -8.96
C GLN A 83 17.21 9.53 -7.71
N GLN A 84 16.07 10.21 -7.70
CA GLN A 84 15.54 11.01 -6.59
C GLN A 84 14.21 10.46 -6.04
N SER A 85 13.77 9.30 -6.51
CA SER A 85 12.51 8.71 -6.09
C SER A 85 12.53 8.24 -4.63
N ARG A 86 11.37 8.22 -3.99
CA ARG A 86 11.18 7.73 -2.60
C ARG A 86 9.97 6.81 -2.51
N VAL A 87 10.09 5.75 -1.69
CA VAL A 87 8.98 4.87 -1.31
C VAL A 87 8.74 5.05 0.18
N ILE A 88 7.51 5.39 0.56
CA ILE A 88 7.07 5.53 1.94
C ILE A 88 6.02 4.45 2.21
N ASN A 89 6.35 3.53 3.10
CA ASN A 89 5.51 2.42 3.51
C ASN A 89 4.91 2.73 4.88
N LEU A 90 3.58 2.76 4.99
CA LEU A 90 2.92 3.07 6.26
C LEU A 90 2.87 1.84 7.17
N GLY A 91 3.72 1.84 8.19
CA GLY A 91 3.79 0.78 9.20
C GLY A 91 2.72 0.89 10.28
N SER A 92 2.89 0.10 11.34
CA SER A 92 2.05 0.12 12.54
C SER A 92 2.87 -0.24 13.78
N ALA A 93 2.57 0.35 14.94
CA ALA A 93 3.12 -0.15 16.22
C ALA A 93 2.78 -1.64 16.44
N LEU A 94 1.65 -2.08 15.86
CA LEU A 94 1.22 -3.48 15.88
C LEU A 94 2.12 -4.44 15.07
N SER A 95 3.08 -3.91 14.30
CA SER A 95 4.15 -4.70 13.68
C SER A 95 5.17 -5.23 14.70
N ILE A 96 5.28 -4.56 15.85
CA ILE A 96 6.28 -4.86 16.90
C ILE A 96 5.60 -5.44 18.14
N ILE A 97 4.44 -4.88 18.52
CA ILE A 97 3.70 -5.29 19.72
C ILE A 97 2.28 -5.65 19.33
N SER A 98 1.88 -6.91 19.50
CA SER A 98 0.51 -7.35 19.19
C SER A 98 -0.47 -6.96 20.30
N MET A 99 -1.74 -6.79 19.92
CA MET A 99 -2.86 -6.57 20.84
C MET A 99 -3.88 -7.71 20.71
N PRO A 100 -4.74 -7.94 21.73
CA PRO A 100 -5.85 -8.87 21.63
C PRO A 100 -6.68 -8.63 20.37
N ASP A 101 -7.13 -9.71 19.74
CA ASP A 101 -7.93 -9.71 18.52
C ASP A 101 -7.27 -9.06 17.30
N ARG A 102 -5.93 -8.94 17.26
CA ARG A 102 -5.18 -8.33 16.15
C ARG A 102 -4.14 -9.25 15.53
N SER A 103 -4.10 -10.53 15.89
CA SER A 103 -3.08 -11.49 15.43
C SER A 103 -2.83 -11.40 13.92
N ALA A 104 -3.88 -11.54 13.09
CA ALA A 104 -3.77 -11.47 11.64
C ALA A 104 -3.26 -10.11 11.11
N TYR A 105 -3.68 -9.01 11.72
CA TYR A 105 -3.23 -7.66 11.32
C TYR A 105 -1.79 -7.39 11.73
N SER A 106 -1.42 -7.76 12.96
CA SER A 106 -0.07 -7.67 13.49
C SER A 106 0.92 -8.47 12.66
N THR A 107 0.60 -9.72 12.32
CA THR A 107 1.44 -10.55 11.43
C THR A 107 1.63 -9.91 10.06
N SER A 108 0.54 -9.41 9.45
CA SER A 108 0.60 -8.76 8.15
C SER A 108 1.45 -7.47 8.17
N LYS A 109 1.35 -6.67 9.23
CA LYS A 109 2.12 -5.43 9.37
C LYS A 109 3.57 -5.69 9.80
N ALA A 110 3.84 -6.75 10.56
CA ALA A 110 5.18 -7.21 10.89
C ALA A 110 5.96 -7.54 9.61
N LEU A 111 5.40 -8.39 8.74
CA LEU A 111 5.97 -8.72 7.41
C LEU A 111 6.23 -7.49 6.53
N TYR A 112 5.46 -6.42 6.74
CA TYR A 112 5.58 -5.18 5.98
C TYR A 112 6.66 -4.23 6.52
N CYS A 113 7.02 -4.36 7.81
CA CYS A 113 7.92 -3.42 8.51
C CYS A 113 9.26 -4.03 8.96
N SER A 114 9.40 -5.35 8.91
CA SER A 114 10.65 -6.09 9.18
C SER A 114 11.53 -6.18 7.95
#